data_AF-A0A8S2TAG0-F1
#
_entry.id   AF-A0A8S2TAG0-F1
#
_cell.length_a   1.000
_cell.length_b   1.000
_cell.length_c   1.000
_cell.angle_alpha   90.00
_cell.angle_beta   90.00
_cell.angle_gamma   90.00
#
_symmetry.space_group_name_H-M   'P 1'
#
loop_
_entity.id
_entity.type
_entity.pdbx_description
1 polymer ?
#
loop_
_entity_poly.entity_id
_entity_poly.type
_entity_poly.pdbx_seq_one_letter_code
_entity_poly.pdbx_strand_id
1 'polypeptide(L)' 'MLVYEKEADIKQLSPNFMALAKVDVFGVIVTAPGDEVDFVSRFFAPSIGNPEDSVTGSSHCSLVPYWSERL' A
#
# COMPACT_ATOMS: atom_id res chain seq x y z
N MET A 1 0.11 -7.50 1.92
CA MET A 1 -0.89 -6.43 1.77
C MET A 1 -1.49 -6.16 3.15
N LEU A 2 -1.60 -4.89 3.54
CA LEU A 2 -2.23 -4.46 4.78
C LEU A 2 -3.43 -3.58 4.43
N VAL A 3 -4.58 -3.86 5.05
CA VAL A 3 -5.85 -3.19 4.77
C VAL A 3 -6.22 -2.34 5.98
N TYR A 4 -6.48 -1.07 5.74
CA TYR A 4 -6.87 -0.07 6.73
C TYR A 4 -8.34 0.33 6.51
N GLU A 5 -8.93 0.96 7.51
CA GLU A 5 -10.35 1.32 7.48
C GLU A 5 -10.61 2.64 6.74
N LYS A 6 -9.66 3.59 6.76
CA LYS A 6 -9.87 4.94 6.25
C LYS A 6 -8.76 5.42 5.33
N GLU A 7 -9.13 6.18 4.30
CA GLU A 7 -8.19 6.87 3.41
C GLU A 7 -7.22 7.78 4.20
N ALA A 8 -7.69 8.42 5.27
CA ALA A 8 -6.88 9.26 6.14
C ALA A 8 -5.69 8.50 6.76
N ASP A 9 -5.87 7.22 7.13
CA ASP A 9 -4.82 6.39 7.73
C ASP A 9 -3.69 6.13 6.72
N ILE A 10 -4.06 5.90 5.45
CA ILE A 10 -3.11 5.70 4.35
C ILE A 10 -2.32 6.99 4.07
N LYS A 11 -3.00 8.14 4.06
CA LYS A 11 -2.38 9.45 3.82
C LYS A 11 -1.41 9.86 4.93
N GLN A 12 -1.76 9.60 6.18
CA GLN A 12 -0.96 9.98 7.36
C GLN A 12 0.12 8.95 7.71
N LEU A 13 0.12 7.79 7.05
CA LEU A 13 1.08 6.72 7.35
C LEU A 13 2.52 7.22 7.18
N SER A 14 3.29 7.09 8.26
CA SER A 14 4.74 7.34 8.27
C SER A 14 5.46 6.05 8.66
N PRO A 15 5.80 5.20 7.69
CA PRO A 15 6.41 3.90 7.98
C PRO A 15 7.85 4.06 8.46
N ASN A 16 8.25 3.25 9.43
CA ASN A 16 9.67 3.12 9.74
C ASN A 16 10.36 2.28 8.66
N PHE A 17 10.94 2.95 7.66
CA PHE A 17 11.61 2.30 6.54
C PHE A 17 12.79 1.41 6.95
N MET A 18 13.51 1.75 8.02
CA MET A 18 14.61 0.91 8.53
C MET A 18 14.10 -0.41 9.11
N ALA A 19 12.92 -0.39 9.73
CA ALA A 19 12.28 -1.62 10.20
C ALA A 19 11.68 -2.41 9.03
N LEU A 20 11.01 -1.74 8.10
CA LEU A 20 10.43 -2.36 6.90
C LEU A 20 11.49 -3.01 6.00
N ALA A 21 12.68 -2.42 5.88
CA ALA A 21 13.78 -2.99 5.09
C ALA A 21 14.30 -4.33 5.66
N LYS A 22 13.99 -4.66 6.92
CA LYS A 22 14.37 -5.93 7.55
C LYS A 22 13.32 -7.03 7.36
N VAL A 23 12.15 -6.68 6.84
CA VAL A 23 11.09 -7.66 6.56
C VAL A 23 11.45 -8.37 5.26
N ASP A 24 11.43 -9.71 5.28
CA ASP A 24 11.76 -10.55 4.13
C ASP A 24 10.61 -10.59 3.11
N VAL A 25 10.32 -9.42 2.52
CA VAL A 25 9.31 -9.23 1.47
C VAL A 25 9.83 -8.27 0.41
N PHE A 26 9.34 -8.43 -0.82
CA PHE A 26 9.67 -7.52 -1.92
C PHE A 26 9.17 -6.08 -1.67
N GLY A 27 7.99 -5.96 -1.08
CA GLY A 27 7.42 -4.68 -0.70
C GLY A 27 6.08 -4.84 0.00
N VAL A 28 5.63 -3.76 0.62
CA VAL A 28 4.40 -3.72 1.42
C VAL A 28 3.41 -2.78 0.74
N ILE A 29 2.28 -3.35 0.31
CA ILE A 29 1.12 -2.60 -0.14
C ILE A 29 0.25 -2.29 1.07
N VAL A 30 -0.08 -1.01 1.26
CA VAL A 30 -1.12 -0.56 2.20
C VAL A 30 -2.31 -0.01 1.40
N THR A 31 -3.54 -0.31 1.82
CA THR A 31 -4.75 0.11 1.09
C THR A 31 -5.93 0.31 2.02
N ALA A 32 -6.89 1.16 1.63
CA ALA A 32 -8.12 1.46 2.36
C ALA A 32 -9.24 1.83 1.37
N PRO A 33 -10.53 1.74 1.74
CA PRO A 33 -11.58 2.35 0.94
C PRO A 33 -11.33 3.86 0.79
N GLY A 34 -11.58 4.39 -0.40
CA GLY A 34 -11.47 5.82 -0.67
C GLY A 34 -12.75 6.55 -0.28
N ASP A 35 -12.61 7.84 0.02
CA ASP A 35 -13.75 8.69 0.36
C ASP A 35 -14.50 9.14 -0.92
N GLU A 36 -13.76 9.36 -2.03
CA GLU A 36 -14.30 9.80 -3.34
C GLU A 36 -13.99 8.82 -4.48
N VAL A 37 -13.18 7.81 -4.22
CA VAL A 37 -12.73 6.79 -5.18
C VAL A 37 -12.92 5.40 -4.58
N ASP A 38 -12.92 4.35 -5.41
CA ASP A 38 -13.16 2.98 -4.95
C ASP A 38 -12.21 2.53 -3.82
N PHE A 39 -10.91 2.82 -3.97
CA PHE A 39 -9.91 2.58 -2.94
C PHE A 39 -8.67 3.44 -3.17
N VAL A 40 -7.89 3.63 -2.11
CA VAL A 40 -6.55 4.24 -2.15
C VAL A 40 -5.48 3.23 -1.78
N SER A 41 -4.24 3.43 -2.24
CA SER A 41 -3.11 2.60 -1.84
C SER A 41 -1.77 3.32 -1.88
N ARG A 42 -0.80 2.81 -1.12
CA ARG A 42 0.62 3.19 -1.18
C ARG A 42 1.48 1.92 -1.18
N PHE A 43 2.66 1.99 -1.78
CA PHE A 43 3.60 0.87 -1.87
C PHE A 43 4.96 1.26 -1.30
N PHE A 44 5.46 0.45 -0.38
CA PHE A 44 6.75 0.66 0.27
C PHE A 44 7.70 -0.50 -0.05
N ALA A 45 8.86 -0.19 -0.63
CA ALA A 45 9.88 -1.19 -0.93
C ALA A 45 11.28 -0.71 -0.49
N PRO A 46 11.48 -0.40 0.81
CA PRO A 46 12.76 0.15 1.27
C PRO A 46 13.94 -0.82 1.13
N SER A 47 13.69 -2.13 1.05
CA SER A 47 14.71 -3.17 0.83
C SER A 47 15.41 -3.05 -0.53
N ILE A 48 14.76 -2.46 -1.53
CA ILE A 48 15.33 -2.26 -2.87
C ILE A 48 15.82 -0.83 -3.12
N GLY A 49 15.94 -0.02 -2.06
CA GLY A 49 16.40 1.37 -2.14
C GLY A 49 15.36 2.37 -2.64
N ASN A 50 14.11 1.94 -2.87
CA ASN A 50 12.98 2.81 -3.17
C ASN A 50 11.98 2.82 -2.00
N PRO A 51 12.16 3.69 -0.98
CA PRO A 51 11.38 3.64 0.24
C PRO A 51 9.88 3.82 0.01
N GLU A 52 9.49 4.60 -1.00
CA GLU A 52 8.11 4.76 -1.42
C GLU A 52 8.04 4.95 -2.94
N ASP A 53 7.26 4.11 -3.60
CA ASP A 53 6.99 4.25 -5.03
C ASP A 53 5.68 5.03 -5.22
N SER A 54 5.76 6.16 -5.93
CA SER A 54 4.64 7.05 -6.19
C SER A 54 3.48 6.33 -6.89
N VAL A 55 3.77 5.40 -7.82
CA VAL A 55 2.77 4.56 -8.48
C VAL A 55 3.41 3.27 -8.99
N THR A 56 3.24 2.16 -8.28
CA THR A 56 3.61 0.83 -8.80
C THR A 56 2.42 0.21 -9.53
N GLY A 57 2.38 0.27 -10.87
CA GLY A 57 1.28 -0.30 -11.65
C GLY A 57 1.01 -1.79 -11.40
N SER A 58 2.03 -2.57 -11.03
CA SER A 58 1.87 -4.01 -10.70
C SER A 58 1.14 -4.27 -9.38
N SER A 59 1.07 -3.31 -8.45
CA SER A 59 0.31 -3.47 -7.20
C SER A 59 -1.18 -3.62 -7.47
N HIS A 60 -1.68 -3.04 -8.57
CA HIS A 60 -3.08 -3.11 -8.97
C HIS A 60 -3.50 -4.51 -9.42
N CYS A 61 -2.56 -5.36 -9.87
CA CYS A 61 -2.85 -6.77 -10.15
C CYS A 61 -3.28 -7.55 -8.90
N SER A 62 -2.88 -7.09 -7.71
CA SER A 62 -3.34 -7.67 -6.43
C SER A 62 -4.52 -6.91 -5.83
N LEU A 63 -4.54 -5.58 -5.98
CA LEU A 63 -5.58 -4.73 -5.37
C LEU A 63 -6.92 -4.81 -6.09
N VAL A 64 -6.93 -4.86 -7.43
CA VAL A 64 -8.18 -4.86 -8.21
C VAL A 64 -9.04 -6.10 -7.90
N PRO A 65 -8.51 -7.34 -7.93
CA PRO A 65 -9.31 -8.51 -7.54
C PRO A 65 -9.81 -8.44 -6.09
N TYR A 66 -8.97 -7.94 -5.17
CA TYR A 66 -9.32 -7.85 -3.75
C TYR A 66 -10.49 -6.89 -3.49
N TRP A 67 -10.46 -5.71 -4.10
CA TRP A 67 -11.49 -4.70 -3.94
C TRP A 67 -12.73 -4.97 -4.80
N SER A 68 -12.60 -5.59 -5.98
CA SER A 68 -13.77 -5.92 -6.81
C SER A 68 -14.74 -6.89 -6.15
N GLU A 69 -14.29 -7.71 -5.20
CA GLU A 69 -15.14 -8.62 -4.42
C GLU A 69 -15.78 -7.96 -3.18
N ARG A 70 -15.30 -6.76 -2.80
CA ARG A 70 -15.62 -6.10 -1.52
C ARG A 70 -16.32 -4.76 -1.68
N LEU A 71 -16.35 -4.23 -2.90
CA LEU A 71 -17.10 -3.04 -3.29
C LEU A 71 -18.56 -3.39 -3.60
#